data_AF-A0A929JZE5-F1
#
_entry.id   AF-A0A929JZE5-F1
#
_cell.length_a   1.000
_cell.length_b   1.000
_cell.length_c   1.000
_cell.angle_alpha   90.00
_cell.angle_beta   90.00
_cell.angle_gamma   90.00
#
_symmetry.space_group_name_H-M   'P 1'
#
loop_
_entity.id
_entity.type
_entity.pdbx_description
1 polymer ?
#
loop_
_entity_poly.entity_id
_entity_poly.type
_entity_poly.pdbx_seq_one_letter_code
_entity_poly.pdbx_strand_id
1 'polypeptide(L)' 'MKTKFNTIRNDLYNVLVEGNGNRQQMARVFFLLFIPLFTLYFSFGHLKFI' A
#
# COMPACT_ATOMS: atom_id res chain seq x y z
N MET A 1 -3.94 -1.91 -19.82
CA MET A 1 -4.23 -1.33 -18.48
C MET A 1 -5.07 -2.25 -17.59
N LYS A 2 -6.16 -2.85 -18.09
CA LYS A 2 -7.00 -3.80 -17.32
C LYS A 2 -6.21 -4.89 -16.59
N THR A 3 -5.25 -5.53 -17.27
CA THR A 3 -4.40 -6.58 -16.68
C THR A 3 -3.55 -6.06 -15.53
N LYS A 4 -2.91 -4.90 -15.68
CA LYS A 4 -2.07 -4.29 -14.64
C LYS A 4 -2.89 -3.92 -13.39
N PHE A 5 -4.11 -3.44 -13.58
CA PHE A 5 -5.01 -3.11 -12.47
C PHE A 5 -5.45 -4.36 -11.70
N ASN A 6 -5.78 -5.44 -12.41
CA ASN A 6 -6.10 -6.72 -11.77
C ASN A 6 -4.91 -7.30 -11.00
N THR A 7 -3.68 -7.14 -11.51
CA THR A 7 -2.47 -7.55 -10.80
C THR A 7 -2.31 -6.79 -9.49
N ILE A 8 -2.44 -5.45 -9.50
CA ILE A 8 -2.32 -4.64 -8.29
C ILE A 8 -3.41 -5.01 -7.27
N ARG A 9 -4.65 -5.21 -7.73
CA ARG A 9 -5.75 -5.63 -6.86
C ARG A 9 -5.48 -6.98 -6.19
N ASN A 10 -5.04 -7.98 -6.96
CA ASN A 10 -4.69 -9.28 -6.40
C ASN A 10 -3.51 -9.18 -5.43
N ASP A 11 -2.47 -8.41 -5.77
CA ASP A 11 -1.33 -8.24 -4.89
C ASP A 11 -1.74 -7.59 -3.56
N LEU A 12 -2.60 -6.56 -3.59
CA LEU A 12 -3.16 -5.93 -2.38
C LEU A 12 -4.00 -6.91 -1.57
N TYR A 13 -4.86 -7.70 -2.20
CA TYR A 13 -5.71 -8.67 -1.53
C TYR A 13 -4.88 -9.78 -0.86
N ASN A 14 -3.92 -10.35 -1.57
CA ASN A 14 -3.07 -11.42 -1.06
C ASN A 14 -2.18 -10.94 0.10
N VAL A 15 -1.68 -9.71 0.04
CA VAL A 15 -0.79 -9.16 1.08
C VAL A 15 -1.56 -8.62 2.29
N LEU A 16 -2.66 -7.90 2.08
CA LEU A 16 -3.38 -7.18 3.14
C LEU A 16 -4.55 -7.96 3.74
N VAL A 17 -5.12 -8.94 3.00
CA VAL A 17 -6.29 -9.71 3.44
C VAL A 17 -5.92 -11.17 3.71
N GLU A 18 -5.36 -11.87 2.73
CA GLU A 18 -5.05 -13.30 2.89
C GLU A 18 -3.76 -13.56 3.66
N GLY A 19 -2.83 -12.60 3.69
CA GLY A 19 -1.52 -12.72 4.35
C GLY A 19 -0.57 -13.73 3.70
N ASN A 20 -0.87 -14.20 2.48
CA ASN A 20 -0.11 -15.22 1.74
C ASN A 20 0.75 -14.64 0.61
N GLY A 21 0.94 -13.31 0.59
CA GLY A 21 1.67 -12.62 -0.46
C GLY A 21 3.15 -13.04 -0.58
N ASN A 22 3.61 -13.25 -1.81
CA ASN A 22 5.02 -13.45 -2.13
C ASN A 22 5.83 -12.16 -1.83
N ARG A 23 7.12 -12.28 -1.49
CA ARG A 23 8.09 -11.16 -1.34
C ARG A 23 7.95 -10.04 -2.39
N GLN A 24 7.76 -10.38 -3.66
CA GLN A 24 7.57 -9.44 -4.77
C GLN A 24 6.21 -8.73 -4.74
N GLN A 25 5.16 -9.40 -4.25
CA GLN A 25 3.84 -8.78 -4.07
C GLN A 25 3.88 -7.84 -2.87
N MET A 26 4.49 -8.29 -1.76
CA MET A 26 4.71 -7.46 -0.57
C MET A 26 5.48 -6.19 -0.90
N ALA A 27 6.59 -6.29 -1.64
CA ALA A 27 7.37 -5.13 -2.06
C ALA A 27 6.52 -4.14 -2.87
N ARG A 28 5.75 -4.63 -3.86
CA ARG A 28 4.87 -3.79 -4.69
C ARG A 28 3.78 -3.11 -3.87
N VAL A 29 3.14 -3.83 -2.96
CA VAL A 29 2.12 -3.28 -2.05
C VAL A 29 2.72 -2.25 -1.11
N PHE A 30 3.92 -2.51 -0.56
CA PHE A 30 4.60 -1.57 0.33
C PHE A 30 4.95 -0.25 -0.38
N PHE A 31 5.50 -0.32 -1.60
CA PHE A 31 5.74 0.87 -2.42
C PHE A 31 4.45 1.63 -2.74
N LEU A 32 3.35 0.92 -2.98
CA LEU A 32 2.05 1.55 -3.27
C LEU A 32 1.46 2.25 -2.04
N LEU A 33 1.64 1.66 -0.85
CA LEU A 33 1.19 2.23 0.42
C LEU A 33 2.13 3.30 0.98
N PHE A 34 3.36 3.40 0.49
CA PHE A 34 4.33 4.39 0.94
C PHE A 34 3.81 5.82 0.82
N ILE A 35 3.24 6.18 -0.33
CA ILE A 35 2.71 7.53 -0.60
C ILE A 35 1.58 7.88 0.38
N PRO A 36 0.49 7.10 0.50
CA PRO A 36 -0.59 7.43 1.42
C PRO A 36 -0.14 7.40 2.88
N LEU A 37 0.78 6.52 3.28
CA LEU A 37 1.34 6.53 4.64
C LEU A 37 2.13 7.81 4.92
N PHE A 38 2.92 8.30 3.97
CA PHE A 38 3.62 9.58 4.09
C PHE A 38 2.65 10.76 4.13
N THR A 39 1.59 10.73 3.33
CA THR A 39 0.54 11.76 3.39
C THR A 39 -0.14 11.78 4.75
N LEU A 40 -0.53 10.61 5.29
CA LEU A 40 -1.09 10.50 6.64
C LEU A 40 -0.10 11.00 7.70
N TYR A 41 1.17 10.59 7.61
CA TYR A 41 2.21 11.04 8.53
C TYR A 41 2.40 12.55 8.51
N PHE A 42 2.41 13.18 7.33
CA PHE A 42 2.53 14.63 7.22
C PHE A 42 1.26 15.34 7.71
N SER A 43 0.08 14.90 7.28
CA SER A 43 -1.20 15.50 7.65
C SER A 43 -1.50 15.40 9.15
N PHE A 44 -1.24 14.25 9.78
CA PHE A 44 -1.50 14.04 11.20
C PHE A 44 -0.31 14.39 12.11
N GLY A 45 0.92 14.32 11.61
CA GLY A 45 2.11 14.80 12.32
C GLY A 45 2.08 16.31 12.53
N HIS A 46 1.52 17.06 11.57
CA HIS A 46 1.36 18.51 11.68
C HIS A 46 0.22 18.93 12.63
N LEU A 47 -0.75 18.05 12.90
CA LEU A 47 -1.87 18.31 13.82
C LEU A 47 -1.48 18.20 15.31
N LYS A 48 -0.28 17.69 15.62
CA LYS A 48 0.22 17.56 17.01
C LYS A 48 1.02 18.78 17.50
N PHE A 49 1.19 19.80 16.65
CA PHE A 49 1.98 21.02 16.91
C PHE A 49 1.17 22.33 16.89
N ILE A 50 -0.16 22.25 16.90
CA ILE A 50 -1.10 23.38 17.11
C ILE A 50 -1.90 23.06 18.37
#